data_AF-M1F8V3-F1
#
_entry.id   AF-M1F8V3-F1
#
_cell.length_a   1.000
_cell.length_b   1.000
_cell.length_c   1.000
_cell.angle_alpha   90.00
_cell.angle_beta   90.00
_cell.angle_gamma   90.00
#
_symmetry.space_group_name_H-M   'P 1'
#
loop_
_entity.id
_entity.type
_entity.pdbx_description
1 polymer ?
#
loop_
_entity_poly.entity_id
_entity_poly.type
_entity_poly.pdbx_seq_one_letter_code
_entity_poly.pdbx_strand_id
1 'polypeptide(L)' 'MPTPCYINIEGQTQGHITAGAFTADSVGNIYVEGHEDEILVQAFSHVVTVPTDPQTVQVHLSSEQSHTVDVQRSGVW' A
#
# COMPACT_ATOMS: atom_id res chain seq x y z
N MET A 1 -5.12 -0.15 -20.55
CA MET A 1 -4.39 0.75 -19.62
C MET A 1 -4.56 0.22 -18.21
N PRO A 2 -3.50 0.17 -17.38
CA PRO A 2 -3.68 -0.10 -15.96
C PRO A 2 -4.48 1.04 -15.34
N THR A 3 -5.54 0.69 -14.61
CA THR A 3 -6.36 1.65 -13.86
C THR A 3 -5.57 2.09 -12.63
N PRO A 4 -5.42 3.39 -12.35
CA PRO A 4 -4.70 3.86 -11.17
C PRO A 4 -5.40 3.43 -9.88
N CYS A 5 -4.61 3.23 -8.83
CA CYS A 5 -5.10 2.99 -7.47
C CYS A 5 -4.71 4.17 -6.57
N TYR A 6 -5.56 4.48 -5.61
CA TYR A 6 -5.40 5.60 -4.68
C TYR A 6 -5.41 5.08 -3.24
N ILE A 7 -4.55 5.64 -2.40
CA ILE A 7 -4.47 5.29 -0.96
C ILE A 7 -4.58 6.55 -0.11
N ASN A 8 -5.53 6.54 0.84
CA ASN A 8 -5.61 7.49 1.95
C ASN A 8 -4.96 6.86 3.21
N ILE A 9 -4.09 7.61 3.90
CA ILE A 9 -3.43 7.15 5.14
C ILE A 9 -3.75 8.11 6.27
N GLU A 10 -4.41 7.59 7.30
CA GLU A 10 -4.64 8.30 8.56
C GLU A 10 -3.75 7.72 9.66
N GLY A 11 -2.80 8.54 10.13
CA GLY A 11 -1.93 8.21 11.24
C GLY A 11 -2.56 8.56 12.58
N GLN A 12 -2.45 7.66 13.56
CA GLN A 12 -2.92 7.88 14.94
C GLN A 12 -2.37 9.18 15.57
N THR A 13 -1.11 9.53 15.30
CA THR A 13 -0.45 10.72 15.87
C THR A 13 -0.25 11.85 14.86
N GLN A 14 -0.33 11.55 13.57
CA GLN A 14 -0.02 12.49 12.48
C GLN A 14 -1.27 12.96 11.72
N GLY A 15 -2.46 12.43 12.05
CA GLY A 15 -3.71 12.78 11.38
C GLY A 15 -3.73 12.29 9.92
N HIS A 16 -4.35 13.06 9.03
CA HIS A 16 -4.38 12.78 7.59
C HIS A 16 -2.97 12.93 6.99
N ILE A 17 -2.22 11.83 6.88
CA ILE A 17 -0.85 11.83 6.35
C ILE A 17 -0.86 12.14 4.85
N THR A 18 -1.88 11.71 4.12
CA THR A 18 -1.99 11.93 2.67
C THR A 18 -2.68 13.23 2.29
N ALA A 19 -3.04 14.08 3.26
CA ALA A 19 -3.64 15.39 2.95
C ALA A 19 -2.71 16.22 2.05
N GLY A 20 -3.24 16.66 0.91
CA GLY A 20 -2.52 17.42 -0.11
C GLY A 20 -1.43 16.66 -0.86
N ALA A 21 -1.33 15.33 -0.70
CA ALA A 21 -0.26 14.51 -1.29
C ALA A 21 -0.34 14.44 -2.82
N PHE A 22 -1.47 14.80 -3.44
CA PHE A 22 -1.67 14.76 -4.89
C PHE A 22 -2.21 16.09 -5.42
N THR A 23 -1.61 17.17 -4.93
CA THR A 23 -1.79 18.54 -5.44
C THR A 23 -0.69 18.92 -6.42
N ALA A 24 -0.89 20.03 -7.16
CA ALA A 24 0.11 20.56 -8.07
C ALA A 24 1.46 20.85 -7.37
N ASP A 25 1.43 21.27 -6.11
CA ASP A 25 2.63 21.52 -5.31
C ASP A 25 3.39 20.23 -4.96
N SER A 26 2.68 19.09 -4.92
CA SER A 26 3.26 17.78 -4.59
C SER A 26 3.75 17.04 -5.83
N VAL A 27 2.91 16.90 -6.86
CA VAL A 27 3.18 16.04 -8.02
C VAL A 27 3.32 16.80 -9.35
N GLY A 28 3.21 18.13 -9.35
CA GLY A 28 3.26 18.93 -10.57
C GLY A 28 2.05 18.69 -11.46
N ASN A 29 2.25 18.53 -12.78
CA ASN A 29 1.16 18.50 -13.76
C ASN A 29 0.36 17.18 -13.83
N ILE A 30 0.69 16.17 -13.03
CA ILE A 30 0.02 14.85 -13.09
C ILE A 30 -1.11 14.70 -12.06
N TYR A 31 -1.46 15.77 -11.33
CA TYR A 31 -2.55 15.74 -10.36
C TYR A 31 -3.91 15.51 -11.05
N VAL A 32 -4.84 14.95 -10.29
CA VAL A 32 -6.23 14.72 -10.71
C VAL A 32 -7.14 15.37 -9.67
N GLU A 33 -8.03 16.25 -10.12
CA GLU A 33 -9.03 16.88 -9.26
C GLU A 33 -9.95 15.81 -8.63
N GLY A 34 -10.22 15.93 -7.33
CA GLY A 34 -11.00 14.98 -6.54
C GLY A 34 -10.20 13.88 -5.85
N HIS A 35 -8.87 13.85 -6.02
CA HIS A 35 -7.96 12.90 -5.38
C HIS A 35 -6.81 13.60 -4.62
N GLU A 36 -6.99 14.86 -4.22
CA GLU A 36 -5.94 15.73 -3.68
C GLU A 36 -5.31 15.21 -2.39
N ASP A 37 -6.08 14.45 -1.61
CA ASP A 37 -5.68 13.89 -0.31
C ASP A 37 -5.32 12.39 -0.39
N GLU A 38 -5.09 11.86 -1.60
CA GLU A 38 -4.80 10.45 -1.81
C GLU A 38 -3.49 10.26 -2.60
N ILE A 39 -2.72 9.22 -2.30
CA ILE A 39 -1.49 8.92 -3.03
C ILE A 39 -1.82 8.08 -4.28
N LEU A 40 -1.30 8.50 -5.44
CA LEU A 40 -1.32 7.70 -6.67
C LEU A 40 -0.33 6.52 -6.59
N VAL A 41 -0.84 5.30 -6.61
CA VAL A 41 -0.04 4.07 -6.54
C VAL A 41 0.27 3.54 -7.94
N GLN A 42 1.56 3.46 -8.26
CA GLN A 42 2.03 2.96 -9.56
C GLN A 42 2.28 1.45 -9.59
N ALA A 43 2.60 0.85 -8.43
CA ALA A 43 2.81 -0.59 -8.29
C ALA A 43 2.43 -1.03 -6.88
N PHE A 44 1.82 -2.21 -6.76
CA PHE A 44 1.45 -2.81 -5.49
C PHE A 44 1.87 -4.29 -5.47
N SER A 45 2.52 -4.70 -4.39
CA SER A 45 2.88 -6.10 -4.12
C SER A 45 2.47 -6.45 -2.70
N HIS A 46 1.66 -7.49 -2.53
CA HIS A 46 1.21 -7.96 -1.23
C HIS A 46 1.09 -9.48 -1.24
N VAL A 47 1.74 -10.13 -0.28
CA VAL A 47 1.79 -11.58 -0.15
C VAL A 47 1.12 -11.97 1.15
N VAL A 48 0.09 -12.81 1.06
CA VAL A 48 -0.56 -13.46 2.21
C VAL A 48 -0.14 -14.91 2.20
N THR A 49 0.56 -15.35 3.25
CA THR A 49 0.93 -16.76 3.40
C THR A 49 0.11 -17.41 4.49
N VAL A 50 -0.34 -18.63 4.23
CA VAL A 50 -0.94 -19.50 5.24
C VAL A 50 0.06 -20.62 5.49
N PRO A 51 0.55 -20.79 6.73
CA PRO A 51 1.49 -21.86 7.03
C PRO A 51 0.81 -23.21 6.81
N THR A 52 1.33 -24.00 5.87
CA THR A 52 0.88 -25.38 5.62
C THR A 52 1.94 -26.35 6.12
N ASP A 53 1.54 -27.29 6.98
CA ASP A 53 2.40 -28.38 7.44
C ASP A 53 2.70 -29.34 6.27
N PRO A 54 3.97 -29.64 5.93
CA PRO A 54 4.31 -30.57 4.86
C PRO A 54 3.85 -32.02 5.10
N GLN A 55 3.64 -32.43 6.36
CA GLN A 55 3.28 -33.81 6.71
C GLN A 55 1.77 -34.06 6.72
N THR A 56 0.97 -33.00 6.78
CA THR A 56 -0.49 -33.09 6.70
C THR A 56 -0.99 -32.01 5.74
N VAL A 57 -1.69 -32.39 4.67
CA VAL A 57 -2.34 -31.44 3.74
C VAL A 57 -3.56 -30.77 4.41
N GLN A 58 -3.45 -30.45 5.69
CA GLN A 58 -4.43 -29.71 6.47
C GLN A 58 -3.93 -28.28 6.68
N VAL A 59 -4.77 -27.33 6.29
CA VAL A 59 -4.65 -25.95 6.73
C VAL A 59 -5.02 -25.93 8.20
N HIS A 60 -4.03 -25.85 9.09
CA HIS A 60 -4.30 -25.58 10.49
C HIS A 60 -4.76 -24.12 10.59
N LEU A 61 -6.06 -23.89 10.76
CA LEU A 61 -6.63 -22.55 11.02
C LEU A 61 -6.27 -22.07 12.44
N SER A 62 -5.00 -22.20 12.85
CA SER A 62 -4.50 -21.59 14.09
C SER A 62 -3.96 -20.20 13.77
N SER A 63 -4.86 -19.21 13.81
CA SER A 63 -4.67 -17.81 14.22
C SER A 63 -3.47 -16.96 13.73
N GLU A 64 -2.55 -17.45 12.91
CA GLU A 64 -1.30 -16.74 12.59
C GLU A 64 -1.13 -16.64 11.07
N GLN A 65 -1.90 -15.73 10.47
CA GLN A 65 -1.59 -15.20 9.13
C GLN A 65 -0.44 -14.21 9.28
N SER A 66 0.73 -14.53 8.72
CA SER A 66 1.87 -13.61 8.71
C SER A 66 1.76 -12.67 7.50
N HIS A 67 1.83 -11.36 7.77
CA HIS A 67 1.83 -10.31 6.75
C HIS A 67 3.24 -9.74 6.62
N THR A 68 3.82 -9.81 5.42
CA THR A 68 5.11 -9.19 5.11
C THR A 68 4.89 -8.09 4.07
N VAL A 69 5.27 -6.86 4.42
CA VAL A 69 5.19 -5.69 3.52
C VAL A 69 6.61 -5.26 3.19
N ASP A 70 7.10 -5.66 2.02
CA ASP A 70 8.40 -5.22 1.50
C ASP A 70 8.25 -3.87 0.80
N VAL A 71 8.61 -2.78 1.49
CA VAL A 71 8.74 -1.46 0.88
C VAL A 71 10.13 -1.37 0.23
N GLN A 72 10.23 -1.68 -1.06
CA GLN A 72 11.45 -1.43 -1.83
C GLN A 72 11.62 0.09 -2.03
N ARG A 73 12.37 0.75 -1.13
CA ARG A 73 12.91 2.08 -1.42
C ARG A 73 13.99 1.93 -2.50
N SER A 74 13.67 2.19 -3.76
CA SER A 74 14.70 2.41 -4.79
C SER A 74 15.30 3.80 -4.57
N GLY A 75 16.29 3.90 -3.69
CA GLY A 75 17.11 5.09 -3.55
C GLY A 75 18.19 5.12 -4.65
N VAL A 76 18.03 6.03 -5.60
CA VAL A 76 19.13 6.64 -6.35
C VAL A 76 19.11 8.11 -5.99
N TRP A 77 20.11 8.54 -5.21
CA TRP A 77 20.85 9.80 -5.34
C TRP A 77 22.19 9.61 -4.64
#